data_AF-A0A183FDX7-F1
#
_entry.id   AF-A0A183FDX7-F1
#
_cell.length_a   1.000
_cell.length_b   1.000
_cell.length_c   1.000
_cell.angle_alpha   90.00
_cell.angle_beta   90.00
_cell.angle_gamma   90.00
#
_symmetry.space_group_name_H-M   'P 1'
#
loop_
_entity.id
_entity.type
_entity.pdbx_description
1 polymer ?
#
loop_
_entity_poly.entity_id
_entity_poly.type
_entity_poly.pdbx_seq_one_letter_code
_entity_poly.pdbx_strand_id
1 'polypeptide(L)'
;MTVVFRQEIDQSTGFLVGIKVNSAEFQDYGLGMDDAKAIAGMVEKTGFDFVELSGGTVERPAFHHLRESTRKREAYFFEFAEQLRPCFEKTIVYLTGGFRTARGMVNAVLEKANDGVGLGRPTSAEPGEQTIHSYCLPFRRAVQISDLPAKILSGECLGAPDTKLDDDDFTLTLIACQSQMWQMGKRPLSQLKSVCDDIADLSNPEEAENFKKAAAAYYVEMQKAAEKNEAIPGVLQYQNIAS
;
A
#
# COMPACT_ATOMS: atom_id res chain seq x y z
N MET A 1 23.24 2.55 11.94
CA MET A 1 22.02 3.34 11.65
C MET A 1 21.01 3.26 12.79
N THR A 2 20.50 2.09 13.20
CA THR A 2 19.47 2.02 14.26
C THR A 2 19.96 2.26 15.68
N VAL A 3 21.24 2.01 15.98
CA VAL A 3 21.89 2.45 17.24
C VAL A 3 21.72 3.95 17.44
N VAL A 4 21.73 4.75 16.37
CA VAL A 4 21.49 6.19 16.44
C VAL A 4 20.01 6.48 16.68
N PHE A 5 19.09 5.82 15.97
CA PHE A 5 17.65 6.06 16.17
C PHE A 5 17.15 5.64 17.57
N ARG A 6 17.64 4.53 18.12
CA ARG A 6 17.30 4.08 19.47
C ARG A 6 18.04 4.81 20.59
N GLN A 7 19.14 5.50 20.27
CA GLN A 7 19.74 6.47 21.19
C GLN A 7 18.84 7.70 21.38
N GLU A 8 18.16 8.14 20.31
CA GLU A 8 17.25 9.29 20.36
C GLU A 8 15.82 8.90 20.78
N ILE A 9 15.38 7.68 20.47
CA ILE A 9 14.03 7.17 20.75
C ILE A 9 14.14 5.86 21.54
N ASP A 10 14.22 6.00 22.86
CA ASP A 10 14.33 4.87 23.78
C ASP A 10 13.13 3.92 23.69
N GLN A 11 13.38 2.62 23.85
CA GLN A 11 12.33 1.59 23.77
C GLN A 11 11.24 1.76 24.86
N SER A 12 11.57 2.33 26.02
CA SER A 12 10.60 2.57 27.10
C SER A 12 9.49 3.56 26.72
N THR A 13 9.68 4.34 25.66
CA THR A 13 8.63 5.23 25.13
C THR A 13 7.44 4.45 24.54
N GLY A 14 7.63 3.17 24.21
CA GLY A 14 6.66 2.38 23.46
C GLY A 14 6.53 2.79 21.99
N PHE A 15 7.39 3.69 21.50
CA PHE A 15 7.37 4.12 20.10
C PHE A 15 8.01 3.06 19.20
N LEU A 16 7.25 2.65 18.17
CA LEU A 16 7.69 1.64 17.22
C LEU A 16 8.55 2.26 16.11
N VAL A 17 9.68 1.62 15.80
CA VAL A 17 10.59 2.02 14.72
C VAL A 17 10.73 0.85 13.76
N GLY A 18 10.31 1.06 12.51
CA GLY A 18 10.43 0.08 11.44
C GLY A 18 11.28 0.57 10.27
N ILE A 19 11.65 -0.37 9.40
CA ILE A 19 12.36 -0.10 8.15
C ILE A 19 11.63 -0.75 6.98
N LYS A 20 11.55 -0.05 5.84
CA LYS A 20 10.99 -0.57 4.60
C LYS A 20 12.12 -0.91 3.63
N VAL A 21 12.12 -2.12 3.10
CA VAL A 21 13.13 -2.63 2.17
C VAL A 21 12.45 -3.03 0.86
N ASN A 22 13.05 -2.67 -0.27
CA ASN A 22 12.51 -2.96 -1.60
C ASN A 22 13.27 -4.12 -2.23
N SER A 23 12.56 -5.19 -2.61
CA SER A 23 13.15 -6.38 -3.22
C SER A 23 13.76 -6.12 -4.60
N ALA A 24 13.33 -5.06 -5.29
CA ALA A 24 13.87 -4.68 -6.59
C ALA A 24 15.33 -4.21 -6.53
N GLU A 25 15.80 -3.78 -5.35
CA GLU A 25 17.20 -3.44 -5.10
C GLU A 25 18.13 -4.66 -5.30
N PHE A 26 17.57 -5.88 -5.28
CA PHE A 26 18.27 -7.17 -5.40
C PHE A 26 18.05 -7.88 -6.73
N GLN A 27 17.57 -7.18 -7.76
CA GLN A 27 17.26 -7.83 -9.06
C GLN A 27 18.07 -7.31 -10.25
N ASP A 28 18.58 -6.07 -10.22
CA ASP A 28 19.15 -5.44 -11.43
C ASP A 28 20.62 -5.00 -11.34
N TYR A 29 21.20 -4.87 -10.14
CA TYR A 29 22.58 -4.34 -9.98
C TYR A 29 23.59 -5.36 -9.45
N GLY A 30 23.30 -6.66 -9.57
CA GLY A 30 24.22 -7.74 -9.21
C GLY A 30 24.19 -8.16 -7.74
N LEU A 31 23.31 -7.57 -6.92
CA LEU A 31 22.99 -8.09 -5.60
C LEU A 31 22.03 -9.27 -5.74
N GLY A 32 22.36 -10.41 -5.12
CA GLY A 32 21.58 -11.62 -5.17
C GLY A 32 20.80 -11.90 -3.87
N MET A 33 20.18 -13.08 -3.80
CA MET A 33 19.48 -13.53 -2.59
C MET A 33 20.41 -13.62 -1.37
N ASP A 34 21.68 -13.97 -1.56
CA ASP A 34 22.65 -14.03 -0.46
C ASP A 34 22.95 -12.64 0.12
N ASP A 35 23.01 -11.61 -0.73
CA ASP A 35 23.14 -10.21 -0.30
C ASP A 35 21.88 -9.74 0.44
N ALA A 36 20.70 -10.13 -0.05
CA ALA A 36 19.44 -9.84 0.62
C ALA A 36 19.39 -10.47 2.03
N LYS A 37 19.83 -11.73 2.17
CA LYS A 37 19.96 -12.40 3.47
C LYS A 37 21.00 -11.75 4.37
N ALA A 38 22.13 -11.31 3.81
CA ALA A 38 23.13 -10.56 4.57
C ALA A 38 22.56 -9.25 5.10
N ILE A 39 21.83 -8.51 4.28
CA ILE A 39 21.14 -7.27 4.68
C ILE A 39 20.05 -7.54 5.71
N ALA A 40 19.22 -8.57 5.53
CA ALA A 40 18.22 -8.97 6.54
C ALA A 40 18.87 -9.30 7.88
N GLY A 41 19.97 -10.07 7.88
CA GLY A 41 20.73 -10.36 9.09
C GLY A 41 21.39 -9.11 9.73
N MET A 42 21.76 -8.11 8.93
CA MET A 42 22.18 -6.81 9.46
C MET A 42 21.01 -6.06 10.09
N VAL A 43 19.87 -5.98 9.41
CA VAL A 43 18.63 -5.32 9.88
C VAL A 43 18.17 -5.90 11.22
N GLU A 44 18.11 -7.23 11.35
CA GLU A 44 17.76 -7.92 12.61
C GLU A 44 18.65 -7.48 13.78
N LYS A 45 19.96 -7.36 13.55
CA LYS A 45 20.93 -6.94 14.58
C LYS A 45 20.80 -5.47 14.97
N THR A 46 20.11 -4.67 14.17
CA THR A 46 20.00 -3.24 14.43
C THR A 46 18.90 -2.89 15.45
N GLY A 47 17.92 -3.77 15.66
CA GLY A 47 16.85 -3.56 16.66
C GLY A 47 15.68 -2.71 16.17
N PHE A 48 15.34 -2.79 14.88
CA PHE A 48 14.02 -2.36 14.40
C PHE A 48 12.93 -3.28 14.98
N ASP A 49 11.76 -2.74 15.29
CA ASP A 49 10.63 -3.55 15.76
C ASP A 49 10.00 -4.34 14.62
N PHE A 50 9.99 -3.76 13.43
CA PHE A 50 9.47 -4.40 12.23
C PHE A 50 10.24 -4.04 10.96
N VAL A 51 10.21 -4.94 10.00
CA VAL A 51 10.69 -4.73 8.63
C VAL A 51 9.53 -4.92 7.68
N GLU A 52 9.32 -3.97 6.77
CA GLU A 52 8.35 -4.08 5.70
C GLU A 52 9.05 -4.44 4.40
N LEU A 53 8.75 -5.64 3.88
CA LEU A 53 9.23 -6.11 2.58
C LEU A 53 8.22 -5.74 1.49
N SER A 54 8.71 -5.12 0.43
CA SER A 54 7.94 -4.73 -0.76
C SER A 54 8.77 -4.99 -2.03
N GLY A 55 8.23 -4.83 -3.23
CA GLY A 55 8.98 -5.17 -4.45
C GLY A 55 8.52 -4.52 -5.76
N GLY A 56 8.21 -3.23 -5.73
CA GLY A 56 7.90 -2.47 -6.94
C GLY A 56 8.94 -1.39 -7.21
N THR A 57 9.35 -1.24 -8.47
CA THR A 57 9.98 -0.01 -8.97
C THR A 57 9.08 0.60 -10.04
N VAL A 58 9.05 1.93 -10.12
CA VAL A 58 8.34 2.67 -11.20
C VAL A 58 8.93 2.31 -12.57
N GLU A 59 10.21 1.94 -12.60
CA GLU A 59 11.01 1.71 -13.82
C GLU A 59 10.76 0.35 -14.47
N ARG A 60 10.19 -0.62 -13.74
CA ARG A 60 9.70 -1.87 -14.30
C ARG A 60 8.36 -2.20 -13.66
N PRO A 61 7.23 -2.08 -14.38
CA PRO A 61 5.97 -2.61 -13.91
C PRO A 61 6.08 -4.14 -13.92
N ALA A 62 6.71 -4.72 -12.89
CA ALA A 62 6.86 -6.15 -12.66
C ALA A 62 5.51 -6.87 -12.41
N PHE A 63 4.40 -6.17 -12.62
CA PHE A 63 3.02 -6.60 -12.38
C PHE A 63 2.33 -7.09 -13.66
N HIS A 64 2.87 -6.81 -14.84
CA HIS A 64 2.38 -7.43 -16.06
C HIS A 64 2.91 -8.87 -16.15
N HIS A 65 2.00 -9.83 -16.00
CA HIS A 65 2.24 -11.30 -16.03
C HIS A 65 2.68 -11.95 -14.72
N LEU A 66 1.92 -11.73 -13.65
CA LEU A 66 2.05 -12.52 -12.42
C LEU A 66 1.78 -14.01 -12.69
N ARG A 67 2.62 -14.88 -12.13
CA ARG A 67 2.40 -16.33 -12.11
C ARG A 67 1.07 -16.65 -11.42
N GLU A 68 0.39 -17.71 -11.83
CA GLU A 68 -0.89 -18.13 -11.24
C GLU A 68 -0.78 -18.40 -9.72
N SER A 69 0.36 -18.93 -9.27
CA SER A 69 0.66 -19.12 -7.84
C SER A 69 0.77 -17.80 -7.06
N THR A 70 1.27 -16.74 -7.68
CA THR A 70 1.34 -15.39 -7.11
C THR A 70 -0.03 -14.74 -7.05
N ARG A 71 -0.87 -14.94 -8.08
CA ARG A 71 -2.27 -14.50 -8.10
C ARG A 71 -3.10 -15.18 -7.00
N LYS A 72 -2.95 -16.49 -6.80
CA LYS A 72 -3.70 -17.24 -5.77
C LYS A 72 -3.38 -16.82 -4.34
N ARG A 73 -2.14 -16.39 -4.07
CA ARG A 73 -1.68 -15.95 -2.74
C ARG A 73 -1.84 -14.45 -2.50
N GLU A 74 -2.14 -13.68 -3.56
CA GLU A 74 -2.26 -12.21 -3.52
C GLU A 74 -1.02 -11.50 -2.92
N ALA A 75 0.12 -12.17 -2.89
CA ALA A 75 1.33 -11.70 -2.25
C ALA A 75 2.46 -11.74 -3.28
N TYR A 76 2.72 -10.60 -3.90
CA TYR A 76 3.63 -10.52 -5.05
C TYR A 76 5.06 -10.95 -4.72
N PHE A 77 5.46 -10.82 -3.44
CA PHE A 77 6.82 -11.07 -2.97
C PHE A 77 6.89 -12.19 -1.95
N PHE A 78 5.89 -13.08 -1.94
CA PHE A 78 5.80 -14.16 -0.98
C PHE A 78 7.05 -15.06 -0.97
N GLU A 79 7.49 -15.53 -2.15
CA GLU A 79 8.67 -16.41 -2.29
C GLU A 79 9.98 -15.73 -1.86
N PHE A 80 10.06 -14.39 -1.98
CA PHE A 80 11.18 -13.61 -1.50
C PHE A 80 11.13 -13.47 0.03
N ALA A 81 9.96 -13.17 0.58
CA ALA A 81 9.73 -13.08 2.02
C ALA A 81 9.98 -14.43 2.71
N GLU A 82 9.54 -15.55 2.14
CA GLU A 82 9.81 -16.91 2.67
C GLU A 82 11.31 -17.19 2.82
N GLN A 83 12.13 -16.72 1.87
CA GLN A 83 13.57 -16.93 1.91
C GLN A 83 14.29 -16.03 2.93
N LEU A 84 13.75 -14.85 3.20
CA LEU A 84 14.30 -13.89 4.17
C LEU A 84 13.76 -14.08 5.58
N ARG A 85 12.56 -14.66 5.74
CA ARG A 85 11.92 -14.88 7.04
C ARG A 85 12.84 -15.55 8.07
N PRO A 86 13.67 -16.56 7.72
CA PRO A 86 14.59 -17.18 8.67
C PRO A 86 15.68 -16.24 9.21
N CYS A 87 15.95 -15.12 8.53
CA CYS A 87 16.93 -14.12 8.97
C CYS A 87 16.40 -13.20 10.08
N PHE A 88 15.09 -13.21 10.35
CA PHE A 88 14.43 -12.37 11.34
C PHE A 88 13.89 -13.22 12.49
N GLU A 89 14.53 -13.16 13.66
CA GLU A 89 14.09 -13.90 14.85
C GLU A 89 13.17 -13.06 15.73
N LYS A 90 13.52 -11.78 15.91
CA LYS A 90 12.82 -10.83 16.79
C LYS A 90 12.05 -9.78 15.99
N THR A 91 12.59 -9.35 14.85
CA THR A 91 11.95 -8.33 14.02
C THR A 91 10.67 -8.88 13.41
N ILE A 92 9.56 -8.14 13.56
CA ILE A 92 8.27 -8.49 12.95
C ILE A 92 8.34 -8.23 11.45
N VAL A 93 7.98 -9.20 10.63
CA VAL A 93 8.06 -9.09 9.17
C VAL A 93 6.69 -8.72 8.59
N TYR A 94 6.60 -7.54 7.98
CA TYR A 94 5.45 -7.12 7.20
C TYR A 94 5.69 -7.39 5.71
N LEU A 95 4.64 -7.82 5.02
CA LEU A 95 4.65 -7.94 3.56
C LEU A 95 3.61 -6.99 2.95
N THR A 96 4.03 -6.23 1.95
CA THR A 96 3.16 -5.27 1.25
C THR A 96 3.20 -5.49 -0.25
N GLY A 97 2.01 -5.67 -0.85
CA GLY A 97 1.82 -5.74 -2.29
C GLY A 97 0.95 -6.90 -2.74
N GLY A 98 -0.18 -6.57 -3.36
CA GLY A 98 -1.11 -7.53 -3.98
C GLY A 98 -2.33 -7.89 -3.11
N PHE A 99 -2.22 -7.76 -1.78
CA PHE A 99 -3.27 -8.20 -0.87
C PHE A 99 -4.60 -7.47 -1.07
N ARG A 100 -5.66 -8.24 -1.30
CA ARG A 100 -7.02 -7.72 -1.52
C ARG A 100 -8.08 -8.47 -0.74
N THR A 101 -7.90 -9.74 -0.41
CA THR A 101 -8.90 -10.54 0.31
C THR A 101 -8.42 -10.96 1.69
N ALA A 102 -9.35 -11.08 2.63
CA ALA A 102 -9.10 -11.60 3.97
C ALA A 102 -8.44 -12.99 3.90
N ARG A 103 -8.87 -13.84 2.96
CA ARG A 103 -8.27 -15.15 2.74
C ARG A 103 -6.80 -15.06 2.32
N GLY A 104 -6.47 -14.20 1.36
CA GLY A 104 -5.08 -14.00 0.92
C GLY A 104 -4.19 -13.52 2.08
N MET A 105 -4.67 -12.55 2.85
CA MET A 105 -3.97 -12.01 4.02
C MET A 105 -3.75 -13.06 5.11
N VAL A 106 -4.81 -13.82 5.46
CA VAL A 106 -4.76 -14.87 6.49
C VAL A 106 -3.82 -16.01 6.07
N ASN A 107 -3.91 -16.46 4.82
CA ASN A 107 -3.04 -17.51 4.31
C ASN A 107 -1.57 -17.11 4.38
N ALA A 108 -1.23 -15.87 4.01
CA ALA A 108 0.15 -15.42 4.04
C ALA A 108 0.77 -15.48 5.46
N VAL A 109 -0.01 -15.10 6.48
CA VAL A 109 0.39 -15.20 7.88
C VAL A 109 0.47 -16.66 8.35
N LEU A 110 -0.52 -17.49 8.01
CA LEU A 110 -0.56 -18.90 8.42
C LEU A 110 0.57 -19.73 7.80
N GLU A 111 0.98 -19.40 6.58
CA GLU A 111 2.13 -20.00 5.90
C GLU A 111 3.48 -19.50 6.45
N LYS A 112 3.46 -18.58 7.42
CA LYS A 112 4.62 -18.05 8.15
C LYS A 112 5.65 -17.30 7.29
N ALA A 113 5.27 -16.80 6.12
CA ALA A 113 6.16 -15.95 5.32
C ALA A 113 6.29 -14.53 5.89
N ASN A 114 5.26 -14.07 6.60
CA ASN A 114 5.18 -12.75 7.23
C ASN A 114 4.33 -12.83 8.51
N ASP A 115 4.55 -11.87 9.39
CA ASP A 115 3.81 -11.70 10.64
C ASP A 115 2.71 -10.62 10.51
N GLY A 116 2.85 -9.69 9.55
CA GLY A 116 1.90 -8.62 9.31
C GLY A 116 1.69 -8.31 7.82
N VAL A 117 0.55 -7.68 7.51
CA VAL A 117 0.16 -7.32 6.13
C VAL A 117 0.10 -5.80 6.00
N GLY A 118 0.75 -5.26 4.98
CA GLY A 118 0.60 -3.86 4.59
C GLY A 118 -0.37 -3.70 3.42
N LEU A 119 -1.23 -2.68 3.51
CA LEU A 119 -2.22 -2.32 2.49
C LEU A 119 -1.94 -0.92 1.96
N GLY A 120 -2.08 -0.76 0.64
CA GLY A 120 -1.83 0.49 -0.08
C GLY A 120 -3.05 0.88 -0.93
N ARG A 121 -2.90 0.88 -2.26
CA ARG A 121 -3.95 1.28 -3.23
C ARG A 121 -5.39 0.87 -2.87
N PRO A 122 -5.69 -0.38 -2.47
CA PRO A 122 -7.08 -0.78 -2.20
C PRO A 122 -7.76 -0.05 -1.03
N THR A 123 -6.99 0.63 -0.17
CA THR A 123 -7.54 1.37 0.98
C THR A 123 -8.11 2.74 0.61
N SER A 124 -7.82 3.24 -0.59
CA SER A 124 -8.25 4.56 -1.06
C SER A 124 -9.69 4.61 -1.58
N ALA A 125 -10.30 3.47 -1.90
CA ALA A 125 -11.65 3.42 -2.46
C ALA A 125 -12.75 3.57 -1.39
N GLU A 126 -12.48 3.12 -0.16
CA GLU A 126 -13.41 3.22 0.97
C GLU A 126 -12.67 3.74 2.21
N PRO A 127 -12.59 5.07 2.40
CA PRO A 127 -12.15 5.62 3.68
C PRO A 127 -13.23 5.35 4.74
N GLY A 128 -12.79 5.04 5.96
CA GLY A 128 -13.66 4.98 7.12
C GLY A 128 -13.59 6.26 7.96
N GLU A 129 -14.55 6.41 8.85
CA GLU A 129 -14.45 7.38 9.94
C GLU A 129 -13.89 6.67 11.17
N GLN A 130 -12.64 6.98 11.55
CA GLN A 130 -12.10 6.49 12.82
C GLN A 130 -11.74 7.66 13.74
N THR A 131 -12.25 7.58 14.97
CA THR A 131 -11.72 8.40 16.06
C THR A 131 -10.47 7.72 16.59
N ILE A 132 -9.31 8.17 16.12
CA ILE A 132 -8.03 7.65 16.62
C ILE A 132 -7.82 8.18 18.04
N HIS A 133 -7.75 7.28 19.02
CA HIS A 133 -7.23 7.61 20.34
C HIS A 133 -5.71 7.67 20.24
N SER A 134 -5.17 8.85 19.93
CA SER A 134 -3.72 9.02 20.03
C SER A 134 -3.36 9.14 21.50
N TYR A 135 -2.73 8.10 22.07
CA TYR A 135 -2.11 8.19 23.39
C TYR A 135 -0.97 9.25 23.43
N CYS A 136 -0.50 9.71 22.27
CA CYS A 136 0.61 10.66 22.13
C CYS A 136 0.18 12.10 21.83
N LEU A 137 -1.11 12.39 21.57
CA LEU A 137 -1.59 13.75 21.31
C LEU A 137 -2.77 14.10 22.22
N PRO A 138 -2.75 15.25 22.93
CA PRO A 138 -3.78 15.62 23.90
C PRO A 138 -5.14 15.99 23.27
N PHE A 139 -5.29 15.88 21.94
CA PHE A 139 -6.51 16.20 21.21
C PHE A 139 -7.06 14.98 20.47
N ARG A 140 -8.32 14.63 20.76
CA ARG A 140 -9.09 13.71 19.92
C ARG A 140 -9.40 14.43 18.62
N ARG A 141 -8.85 13.95 17.50
CA ARG A 141 -9.24 14.39 16.17
C ARG A 141 -9.82 13.19 15.44
N ALA A 142 -11.03 13.34 14.92
CA ALA A 142 -11.53 12.43 13.90
C ALA A 142 -10.63 12.60 12.68
N VAL A 143 -10.13 11.49 12.15
CA VAL A 143 -9.30 11.47 10.95
C VAL A 143 -9.95 10.50 9.98
N GLN A 144 -10.05 10.89 8.72
CA GLN A 144 -10.43 9.98 7.64
C GLN A 144 -9.25 9.05 7.37
N ILE A 145 -9.39 7.79 7.74
CA ILE A 145 -8.45 6.73 7.42
C ILE A 145 -9.25 5.53 6.93
N SER A 146 -8.71 4.71 6.04
CA SER A 146 -9.40 3.49 5.63
C SER A 146 -9.72 2.60 6.84
N ASP A 147 -10.97 2.16 6.94
CA ASP A 147 -11.43 1.18 7.92
C ASP A 147 -11.41 -0.26 7.38
N LEU A 148 -10.89 -0.48 6.16
CA LEU A 148 -10.81 -1.79 5.53
C LEU A 148 -10.21 -2.88 6.47
N PRO A 149 -9.08 -2.64 7.18
CA PRO A 149 -8.58 -3.63 8.13
C PRO A 149 -9.58 -3.95 9.25
N ALA A 150 -10.28 -2.94 9.77
CA ALA A 150 -11.27 -3.12 10.83
C ALA A 150 -12.50 -3.90 10.34
N LYS A 151 -13.01 -3.58 9.13
CA LYS A 151 -14.11 -4.30 8.47
C LYS A 151 -13.77 -5.76 8.18
N ILE A 152 -12.54 -6.04 7.77
CA ILE A 152 -12.06 -7.42 7.59
C ILE A 152 -12.03 -8.17 8.92
N LEU A 153 -11.47 -7.55 9.98
CA LEU A 153 -11.35 -8.17 11.30
C LEU A 153 -12.72 -8.39 11.99
N SER A 154 -13.69 -7.51 11.75
CA SER A 154 -15.07 -7.67 12.25
C SER A 154 -15.91 -8.64 11.42
N GLY A 155 -15.44 -9.03 10.23
CA GLY A 155 -16.17 -9.86 9.29
C GLY A 155 -17.26 -9.12 8.49
N GLU A 156 -17.28 -7.78 8.55
CA GLU A 156 -18.19 -6.94 7.77
C GLU A 156 -17.91 -7.04 6.27
N CYS A 157 -16.64 -7.15 5.89
CA CYS A 157 -16.22 -7.48 4.54
C CYS A 157 -15.13 -8.55 4.53
N LEU A 158 -14.94 -9.21 3.38
CA LEU A 158 -13.92 -10.25 3.19
C LEU A 158 -12.80 -9.81 2.25
N GLY A 159 -12.74 -8.52 1.91
CA GLY A 159 -11.74 -7.97 1.02
C GLY A 159 -11.96 -6.51 0.68
N ALA A 160 -11.04 -5.98 -0.11
CA ALA A 160 -11.09 -4.66 -0.68
C ALA A 160 -12.29 -4.48 -1.62
N PRO A 161 -12.71 -3.23 -1.87
CA PRO A 161 -13.83 -2.94 -2.77
C PRO A 161 -13.62 -3.52 -4.17
N ASP A 162 -14.69 -4.05 -4.76
CA ASP A 162 -14.71 -4.60 -6.12
C ASP A 162 -14.74 -3.45 -7.14
N THR A 163 -13.57 -2.86 -7.37
CA THR A 163 -13.40 -1.84 -8.42
C THR A 163 -13.51 -2.50 -9.79
N LYS A 164 -14.19 -1.87 -10.74
CA LYS A 164 -14.27 -2.33 -12.14
C LYS A 164 -13.04 -1.92 -12.97
N LEU A 165 -11.90 -1.82 -12.29
CA LEU A 165 -10.57 -1.62 -12.87
C LEU A 165 -9.82 -2.95 -12.88
N ASP A 166 -8.84 -3.08 -13.78
CA ASP A 166 -7.93 -4.21 -13.74
C ASP A 166 -6.95 -4.04 -12.56
N ASP A 167 -7.05 -4.94 -11.58
CA ASP A 167 -6.23 -4.91 -10.37
C ASP A 167 -4.74 -5.15 -10.63
N ASP A 168 -4.40 -5.76 -11.77
CA ASP A 168 -3.02 -5.98 -12.24
C ASP A 168 -2.49 -4.76 -13.02
N ASP A 169 -3.35 -3.83 -13.46
CA ASP A 169 -2.92 -2.57 -14.07
C ASP A 169 -2.44 -1.60 -12.99
N PHE A 170 -1.14 -1.67 -12.72
CA PHE A 170 -0.50 -0.85 -11.70
C PHE A 170 -0.68 0.64 -11.96
N THR A 171 -0.54 1.09 -13.21
CA THR A 171 -0.62 2.51 -13.57
C THR A 171 -2.03 3.02 -13.36
N LEU A 172 -3.04 2.32 -13.88
CA LEU A 172 -4.45 2.70 -13.74
C LEU A 172 -4.88 2.74 -12.27
N THR A 173 -4.55 1.70 -11.50
CA THR A 173 -4.90 1.63 -10.08
C THR A 173 -4.12 2.61 -9.21
N LEU A 174 -2.91 3.02 -9.61
CA LEU A 174 -2.17 4.10 -8.96
C LEU A 174 -2.83 5.46 -9.22
N ILE A 175 -3.21 5.75 -10.47
CA ILE A 175 -3.93 6.98 -10.82
C ILE A 175 -5.26 7.04 -10.05
N ALA A 176 -6.01 5.93 -9.99
CA ALA A 176 -7.24 5.82 -9.20
C ALA A 176 -7.01 6.17 -7.72
N CYS A 177 -6.01 5.54 -7.10
CA CYS A 177 -5.65 5.81 -5.71
C CYS A 177 -5.31 7.28 -5.47
N GLN A 178 -4.51 7.88 -6.34
CA GLN A 178 -4.13 9.30 -6.23
C GLN A 178 -5.33 10.24 -6.40
N SER A 179 -6.20 9.96 -7.38
CA SER A 179 -7.44 10.72 -7.60
C SER A 179 -8.38 10.65 -6.40
N GLN A 180 -8.61 9.45 -5.84
CA GLN A 180 -9.48 9.25 -4.68
C GLN A 180 -8.91 9.94 -3.43
N MET A 181 -7.59 9.82 -3.17
CA MET A 181 -6.94 10.55 -2.08
C MET A 181 -7.03 12.07 -2.24
N TRP A 182 -6.94 12.58 -3.47
CA TRP A 182 -7.15 14.00 -3.73
C TRP A 182 -8.60 14.42 -3.50
N GLN A 183 -9.58 13.62 -3.94
CA GLN A 183 -11.01 13.86 -3.70
C GLN A 183 -11.33 13.93 -2.21
N MET A 184 -10.79 13.01 -1.40
CA MET A 184 -10.90 13.04 0.07
C MET A 184 -10.42 14.38 0.65
N GLY A 185 -9.36 14.96 0.10
CA GLY A 185 -8.76 16.19 0.58
C GLY A 185 -9.47 17.48 0.17
N LYS A 186 -10.53 17.42 -0.66
CA LYS A 186 -11.17 18.63 -1.22
C LYS A 186 -11.99 19.41 -0.21
N ARG A 187 -12.56 18.74 0.79
CA ARG A 187 -13.48 19.35 1.77
C ARG A 187 -13.15 18.86 3.17
N PRO A 188 -13.30 19.71 4.21
CA PRO A 188 -13.14 19.26 5.58
C PRO A 188 -14.28 18.30 5.97
N LEU A 189 -13.97 17.32 6.83
CA LEU A 189 -14.91 16.33 7.34
C LEU A 189 -16.21 16.96 7.90
N SER A 190 -16.12 18.14 8.52
CA SER A 190 -17.29 18.84 9.07
C SER A 190 -18.35 19.27 8.04
N GLN A 191 -18.02 19.21 6.75
CA GLN A 191 -18.93 19.54 5.66
C GLN A 191 -19.49 18.29 4.97
N LEU A 192 -19.01 17.10 5.30
CA LEU A 192 -19.42 15.85 4.64
C LEU A 192 -20.58 15.19 5.41
N LYS A 193 -21.49 14.54 4.69
CA LYS A 193 -22.51 13.63 5.25
C LYS A 193 -21.93 12.23 5.46
N SER A 194 -21.06 11.80 4.54
CA SER A 194 -20.29 10.57 4.61
C SER A 194 -18.82 10.87 4.33
N VAL A 195 -17.91 10.10 4.94
CA VAL A 195 -16.47 10.17 4.63
C VAL A 195 -16.14 9.80 3.18
N CYS A 196 -17.07 9.13 2.50
CA CYS A 196 -16.96 8.77 1.08
C CYS A 196 -17.56 9.82 0.13
N ASP A 197 -18.16 10.91 0.64
CA ASP A 197 -18.74 11.97 -0.19
C ASP A 197 -17.68 12.50 -1.18
N ASP A 198 -18.10 12.73 -2.43
CA ASP A 198 -17.27 13.25 -3.53
C ASP A 198 -16.15 12.31 -4.04
N ILE A 199 -15.97 11.12 -3.46
CA ILE A 199 -15.00 10.12 -3.91
C ILE A 199 -15.59 9.28 -5.03
N ALA A 200 -14.82 9.05 -6.10
CA ALA A 200 -15.25 8.22 -7.21
C ALA A 200 -15.55 6.79 -6.76
N ASP A 201 -16.80 6.35 -6.93
CA ASP A 201 -17.22 4.96 -6.73
C ASP A 201 -16.92 4.13 -7.99
N LEU A 202 -15.72 3.57 -8.03
CA LEU A 202 -15.25 2.76 -9.14
C LEU A 202 -15.84 1.33 -9.14
N SER A 203 -16.72 0.98 -8.19
CA SER A 203 -17.53 -0.23 -8.28
C SER A 203 -18.69 -0.08 -9.26
N ASN A 204 -19.13 1.16 -9.52
CA ASN A 204 -20.09 1.49 -10.57
C ASN A 204 -19.42 1.34 -11.95
N PRO A 205 -19.94 0.46 -12.84
CA PRO A 205 -19.34 0.24 -14.15
C PRO A 205 -19.27 1.50 -15.03
N GLU A 206 -20.28 2.37 -14.98
CA GLU A 206 -20.30 3.60 -15.79
C GLU A 206 -19.23 4.59 -15.33
N GLU A 207 -19.12 4.78 -14.02
CA GLU A 207 -18.09 5.60 -13.39
C GLU A 207 -16.69 5.08 -13.70
N ALA A 208 -16.47 3.77 -13.56
CA ALA A 208 -15.20 3.13 -13.85
C ALA A 208 -14.80 3.25 -15.34
N GLU A 209 -15.74 3.09 -16.27
CA GLU A 209 -15.49 3.31 -17.70
C GLU A 209 -15.09 4.75 -18.00
N ASN A 210 -15.76 5.72 -17.39
CA ASN A 210 -15.40 7.13 -17.55
C ASN A 210 -14.05 7.46 -16.92
N PHE A 211 -13.77 6.89 -15.74
CA PHE A 211 -12.46 7.02 -15.10
C PHE A 211 -11.35 6.47 -15.98
N LYS A 212 -11.53 5.29 -16.58
CA LYS A 212 -10.56 4.70 -17.53
C LYS A 212 -10.26 5.61 -18.71
N LYS A 213 -11.29 6.25 -19.29
CA LYS A 213 -11.11 7.22 -20.39
C LYS A 213 -10.31 8.45 -19.93
N ALA A 214 -10.64 8.99 -18.76
CA ALA A 214 -9.93 10.14 -18.19
C ALA A 214 -8.47 9.80 -17.86
N ALA A 215 -8.22 8.62 -17.26
CA ALA A 215 -6.89 8.12 -16.94
C ALA A 215 -6.04 7.89 -18.20
N ALA A 216 -6.63 7.37 -19.28
CA ALA A 216 -5.92 7.20 -20.55
C ALA A 216 -5.49 8.54 -21.16
N ALA A 217 -6.39 9.54 -21.18
CA ALA A 217 -6.05 10.89 -21.64
C ALA A 217 -4.96 11.53 -20.78
N TYR A 218 -5.08 11.39 -19.46
CA TYR A 218 -4.09 11.88 -18.50
C TYR A 218 -2.71 11.24 -18.70
N TYR A 219 -2.65 9.93 -18.90
CA TYR A 219 -1.40 9.21 -19.14
C TYR A 219 -0.67 9.73 -20.40
N VAL A 220 -1.41 10.02 -21.47
CA VAL A 220 -0.83 10.63 -22.69
C VAL A 220 -0.24 12.02 -22.39
N GLU A 221 -0.90 12.84 -21.58
CA GLU A 221 -0.37 14.14 -21.17
C GLU A 221 0.87 14.00 -20.27
N MET A 222 0.89 13.01 -19.36
CA MET A 222 2.08 12.70 -18.55
C MET A 222 3.28 12.33 -19.44
N GLN A 223 3.06 11.49 -20.47
CA GLN A 223 4.12 11.10 -21.40
C GLN A 223 4.67 12.30 -22.17
N LYS A 224 3.80 13.17 -22.70
CA LYS A 224 4.21 14.40 -23.39
C LYS A 224 5.01 15.34 -22.49
N ALA A 225 4.60 15.50 -21.24
CA ALA A 225 5.33 16.31 -20.26
C ALA A 225 6.69 15.68 -19.94
N ALA A 226 6.77 14.35 -19.79
CA ALA A 226 8.02 13.63 -19.57
C ALA A 226 9.00 13.82 -20.73
N GLU A 227 8.54 13.72 -21.98
CA GLU A 227 9.35 13.93 -23.19
C GLU A 227 9.93 15.35 -23.26
N LYS A 228 9.20 16.33 -22.73
CA LYS A 228 9.64 17.74 -22.64
C LYS A 228 10.45 18.05 -21.38
N ASN A 229 10.66 17.07 -20.51
CA ASN A 229 11.28 17.25 -19.20
C ASN A 229 10.54 18.29 -18.33
N GLU A 230 9.21 18.34 -18.45
CA GLU A 230 8.31 19.20 -17.69
C GLU A 230 7.81 18.49 -16.43
N ALA A 231 7.34 19.27 -15.46
CA ALA A 231 6.74 18.72 -14.25
C ALA A 231 5.45 17.97 -14.56
N ILE A 232 5.37 16.72 -14.13
CA ILE A 232 4.17 15.90 -14.26
C ILE A 232 3.38 16.03 -12.96
N PRO A 233 2.14 16.54 -12.99
CA PRO A 233 1.26 16.47 -11.84
C PRO A 233 1.16 15.01 -11.37
N GLY A 234 1.24 14.74 -10.08
CA GLY A 234 1.13 13.37 -9.55
C GLY A 234 -0.31 12.94 -9.27
N VAL A 235 -1.30 13.61 -9.89
CA VAL A 235 -2.72 13.39 -9.61
C VAL A 235 -3.59 13.79 -10.79
N LEU A 236 -4.48 12.88 -11.21
CA LEU A 236 -5.59 13.21 -12.09
C LEU A 236 -6.72 13.84 -11.28
N GLN A 237 -7.05 15.10 -11.56
CA GLN A 237 -8.19 15.80 -10.95
C GLN A 237 -9.51 15.37 -11.61
N TYR A 238 -9.93 14.15 -11.29
CA TYR A 238 -11.13 13.54 -11.85
C TYR A 238 -12.42 14.13 -11.23
N GLN A 239 -13.46 14.26 -12.06
CA GLN A 239 -14.80 14.66 -11.66
C GLN A 239 -15.75 13.50 -11.90
N ASN A 240 -16.52 13.14 -10.88
CA ASN A 240 -17.41 11.98 -10.94
C ASN A 240 -18.58 12.23 -11.89
N ILE A 241 -19.14 11.18 -12.49
CA ILE A 241 -20.35 11.29 -13.33
C ILE A 241 -21.59 11.48 -12.46
N ALA A 242 -21.66 10.74 -11.35
CA ALA A 242 -22.74 10.79 -10.38
C ALA A 242 -22.22 11.34 -9.04
N SER A 243 -22.97 12.29 -8.48
CA SER A 243 -22.74 12.91 -7.17
C SER A 243 -23.62 12.30 -6.09
#